data_AF-A0A1Z4LNK1-F1
#
_entry.id   AF-A0A1Z4LNK1-F1
#
_cell.length_a   1.000
_cell.length_b   1.000
_cell.length_c   1.000
_cell.angle_alpha   90.00
_cell.angle_beta   90.00
_cell.angle_gamma   90.00
#
_symmetry.space_group_name_H-M   'P 1'
#
loop_
_entity.id
_entity.type
_entity.pdbx_description
1 polymer ?
#
loop_
_entity_poly.entity_id
_entity_poly.type
_entity_poly.pdbx_seq_one_letter_code
_entity_poly.pdbx_strand_id
1 'polypeptide(L)'
;MPYDITLCPGESCLIKQNCYRFTLKVLGRQNFFTQIPCNSTTNSCEHFISNRPPEEKIRIKAYQIWQQMGRPSGQSLECWLKAEKELM
;
A
#
# COMPACT_ATOMS: atom_id res chain seq x y z
N MET A 1 -9.52 1.93 -13.19
CA MET A 1 -9.57 3.36 -12.80
C MET A 1 -9.85 3.42 -11.30
N PRO A 2 -8.83 3.53 -10.43
CA PRO A 2 -8.94 3.37 -8.98
C PRO A 2 -9.38 4.68 -8.29
N TYR A 3 -10.37 5.37 -8.86
CA TYR A 3 -10.75 6.72 -8.42
C TYR A 3 -11.94 6.73 -7.44
N ASP A 4 -12.60 5.60 -7.21
CA ASP A 4 -13.78 5.52 -6.35
C ASP A 4 -13.43 4.97 -4.97
N ILE A 5 -12.49 5.63 -4.30
CA ILE A 5 -12.13 5.30 -2.92
C ILE A 5 -12.48 6.49 -2.02
N THR A 6 -13.30 6.25 -0.99
CA THR A 6 -13.63 7.29 -0.01
C THR A 6 -12.41 7.58 0.87
N LEU A 7 -11.89 8.79 0.84
CA LEU A 7 -10.69 9.19 1.59
C LEU A 7 -10.98 9.35 3.09
N CYS A 8 -9.91 9.32 3.87
CA CYS A 8 -9.98 9.47 5.32
C CYS A 8 -9.03 10.60 5.76
N PRO A 9 -9.49 11.58 6.56
CA PRO A 9 -8.63 12.66 7.07
C PRO A 9 -7.58 12.15 8.08
N GLY A 10 -7.77 10.95 8.64
CA GLY A 10 -6.79 10.31 9.52
C GLY A 10 -6.63 10.99 10.89
N GLU A 11 -7.54 11.87 11.28
CA GLU A 11 -7.54 12.47 12.61
C GLU A 11 -7.60 11.35 13.67
N SER A 12 -6.76 11.42 14.70
CA SER A 12 -6.62 10.42 15.78
C SER A 12 -6.27 8.97 15.39
N CYS A 13 -5.87 8.70 14.14
CA CYS A 13 -5.49 7.36 13.69
C CYS A 13 -3.96 7.14 13.74
N LEU A 14 -3.48 6.17 14.52
CA LEU A 14 -2.04 5.86 14.62
C LEU A 14 -1.48 5.14 13.38
N ILE A 15 -2.32 4.38 12.65
CA ILE A 15 -1.92 3.63 11.45
C ILE A 15 -2.06 4.42 10.14
N LYS A 16 -2.42 5.71 10.21
CA LYS A 16 -2.76 6.52 9.03
C LYS A 16 -1.62 6.65 8.00
N GLN A 17 -0.37 6.68 8.47
CA GLN A 17 0.80 6.79 7.59
C GLN A 17 0.95 5.59 6.65
N ASN A 18 0.40 4.44 7.03
CA ASN A 18 0.42 3.21 6.24
C ASN A 18 -0.90 2.97 5.50
N CYS A 19 -1.85 3.91 5.57
CA CYS A 19 -3.17 3.79 4.96
C CYS A 19 -3.29 4.60 3.67
N TYR A 20 -3.58 3.92 2.56
CA TYR A 20 -3.73 4.53 1.23
C TYR A 20 -4.83 5.60 1.19
N ARG A 21 -5.88 5.45 2.01
CA ARG A 21 -6.99 6.41 2.09
C ARG A 21 -6.58 7.77 2.67
N PHE A 22 -5.47 7.82 3.41
CA PHE A 22 -4.91 9.05 3.98
C PHE A 22 -3.76 9.59 3.13
N THR A 23 -2.91 8.71 2.60
CA THR A 23 -1.72 9.11 1.82
C THR A 23 -2.01 9.42 0.36
N LEU A 24 -3.19 9.05 -0.17
CA LEU A 24 -3.55 9.38 -1.56
C LEU A 24 -3.53 10.90 -1.78
N LYS A 25 -2.84 11.32 -2.85
CA LYS A 25 -2.96 12.68 -3.36
C LYS A 25 -4.38 12.92 -3.88
N VAL A 26 -5.09 13.88 -3.28
CA VAL A 26 -6.43 14.29 -3.69
C VAL A 26 -6.33 14.96 -5.07
N LEU A 27 -6.94 14.35 -6.09
CA LEU A 27 -7.07 14.92 -7.42
C LEU A 27 -8.56 15.12 -7.73
N GLY A 28 -8.94 16.39 -7.95
CA GLY A 28 -10.33 16.76 -8.24
C GLY A 28 -11.29 16.56 -7.07
N ARG A 29 -12.56 16.27 -7.37
CA ARG A 29 -13.59 16.00 -6.37
C ARG A 29 -13.42 14.58 -5.83
N GLN A 30 -13.34 14.45 -4.52
CA GLN A 30 -13.24 13.17 -3.82
C GLN A 30 -14.28 13.10 -2.69
N ASN A 31 -14.69 11.88 -2.34
CA ASN A 31 -15.56 11.64 -1.20
C ASN A 31 -14.70 11.38 0.05
N PHE A 32 -15.15 11.86 1.19
CA PHE A 32 -14.50 11.64 2.48
C PHE A 32 -15.47 10.98 3.45
N PHE A 33 -14.95 10.18 4.37
CA PHE A 33 -15.78 9.69 5.47
C PHE A 33 -16.21 10.85 6.36
N THR A 34 -17.48 10.86 6.74
CA THR A 34 -18.05 11.84 7.67
C THR A 34 -17.61 11.59 9.12
N GLN A 35 -17.27 10.34 9.45
CA GLN A 35 -16.75 9.92 10.75
C GLN A 35 -15.54 9.02 10.57
N ILE A 36 -14.65 9.00 11.56
CA ILE A 36 -13.41 8.22 11.49
C ILE A 36 -13.74 6.74 11.75
N PRO A 37 -13.47 5.83 10.79
CA PRO A 37 -13.76 4.42 10.96
C PRO A 37 -12.70 3.64 11.76
N CYS A 38 -11.62 4.32 12.17
CA CYS A 38 -10.55 3.70 12.95
C CYS A 38 -10.95 3.64 14.43
N ASN A 39 -10.75 2.49 15.06
CA ASN A 39 -10.88 2.36 16.49
C ASN A 39 -9.60 2.88 17.17
N SER A 40 -9.72 3.96 17.95
CA SER A 40 -8.61 4.59 18.66
C SER A 40 -8.02 3.71 19.77
N THR A 41 -8.76 2.72 20.25
CA THR A 41 -8.35 1.85 21.37
C THR A 41 -7.58 0.62 20.89
N THR A 42 -7.94 0.08 19.72
CA THR A 42 -7.37 -1.19 19.21
C THR A 42 -6.40 -1.01 18.04
N ASN A 43 -6.16 0.22 17.57
CA ASN A 43 -5.30 0.52 16.41
C ASN A 43 -5.67 -0.28 15.15
N SER A 44 -6.96 -0.60 15.00
CA SER A 44 -7.50 -1.33 13.87
C SER A 44 -8.59 -0.51 13.19
N CYS A 45 -8.69 -0.67 11.88
CA CYS A 45 -9.69 -0.01 11.05
C CYS A 45 -10.19 -1.01 10.00
N GLU A 46 -11.50 -1.21 9.93
CA GLU A 46 -12.11 -2.13 8.95
C GLU A 46 -11.92 -1.65 7.51
N HIS A 47 -11.76 -0.33 7.33
CA HIS A 47 -11.48 0.29 6.04
C HIS A 47 -9.99 0.54 5.80
N PHE A 48 -9.09 -0.11 6.55
CA PHE A 48 -7.66 0.01 6.32
C PHE A 48 -7.27 -0.54 4.94
N ILE A 49 -6.59 0.29 4.15
CA ILE A 49 -5.98 -0.12 2.87
C ILE A 49 -4.49 0.13 3.01
N SER A 50 -3.68 -0.93 2.95
CA SER A 50 -2.23 -0.81 3.07
C SER A 50 -1.64 0.00 1.90
N ASN A 51 -0.70 0.89 2.21
CA ASN A 51 0.18 1.52 1.21
C ASN A 51 1.12 0.52 0.55
N ARG A 52 1.34 -0.63 1.20
CA ARG A 52 2.20 -1.67 0.64
C ARG A 52 1.54 -2.21 -0.62
N PRO A 53 2.29 -2.32 -1.73
CA PRO A 53 1.78 -2.99 -2.92
C PRO A 53 1.35 -4.43 -2.56
N PRO A 54 0.28 -4.96 -3.19
CA PRO A 54 -0.17 -6.31 -2.93
C PRO A 54 0.95 -7.31 -3.26
N GLU A 55 1.10 -8.33 -2.42
CA GLU A 55 2.17 -9.32 -2.52
C GLU A 55 2.27 -9.95 -3.92
N GLU A 56 1.14 -10.17 -4.59
CA GLU A 56 1.10 -10.69 -5.96
C GLU A 56 1.89 -9.82 -6.94
N LYS A 57 1.77 -8.49 -6.84
CA LYS A 57 2.53 -7.57 -7.69
C LYS A 57 4.02 -7.61 -7.36
N ILE A 58 4.36 -7.67 -6.07
CA ILE A 58 5.76 -7.79 -5.62
C ILE A 58 6.36 -9.08 -6.16
N ARG A 59 5.64 -10.20 -6.07
CA ARG A 59 6.06 -11.52 -6.57
C ARG A 59 6.35 -11.51 -8.07
N ILE A 60 5.43 -10.99 -8.88
CA ILE A 60 5.60 -10.89 -10.34
C ILE A 60 6.82 -10.04 -10.68
N LYS A 61 6.95 -8.88 -10.02
CA LYS A 61 8.06 -7.95 -10.25
C LYS A 61 9.41 -8.53 -9.80
N ALA A 62 9.45 -9.22 -8.66
CA ALA A 62 10.63 -9.92 -8.16
C ALA A 62 11.08 -11.02 -9.13
N TYR A 63 10.12 -11.77 -9.70
CA TYR A 63 10.41 -12.78 -10.71
C TYR A 63 10.98 -12.18 -12.01
N GLN A 64 10.48 -11.01 -12.43
CA GLN A 64 11.05 -10.28 -13.57
C GLN A 64 12.49 -9.81 -13.31
N ILE A 65 12.75 -9.24 -12.12
CA ILE A 65 14.10 -8.82 -11.72
C ILE A 65 15.05 -10.03 -11.72
N TRP A 66 14.64 -11.15 -11.14
CA TRP A 66 15.42 -12.38 -11.10
C TRP A 66 15.77 -12.90 -12.50
N GLN A 67 14.81 -12.85 -13.44
CA GLN A 67 15.06 -13.22 -14.83
C GLN A 67 16.04 -12.28 -15.53
N GLN A 68 15.92 -10.97 -15.30
CA GLN A 68 16.82 -9.96 -15.86
C GLN A 68 18.26 -10.09 -15.35
N MET A 69 18.42 -10.57 -14.11
CA MET A 69 19.73 -10.82 -13.51
C MET A 69 20.40 -12.11 -14.00
N GLY A 70 19.76 -12.87 -14.90
CA GLY A 70 20.32 -14.12 -15.42
C GLY A 70 20.04 -15.34 -14.55
N ARG A 71 18.99 -15.31 -13.72
CA ARG A 71 18.53 -16.42 -12.87
C ARG A 71 19.57 -16.90 -11.83
N PRO A 72 20.21 -15.98 -11.06
CA PRO A 72 21.16 -16.36 -10.04
C PRO A 72 20.49 -17.15 -8.90
N SER A 73 21.18 -18.14 -8.36
CA SER A 73 20.72 -18.89 -7.19
C SER A 73 20.97 -18.07 -5.91
N GLY A 74 20.05 -18.14 -4.94
CA GLY A 74 20.20 -17.53 -3.61
C GLY A 74 19.85 -16.04 -3.49
N GLN A 75 19.44 -15.37 -4.58
CA GLN A 75 19.12 -13.92 -4.56
C GLN A 75 17.61 -13.60 -4.51
N SER A 76 16.79 -14.57 -4.09
CA SER A 76 15.32 -14.41 -4.05
C SER A 76 14.88 -13.26 -3.14
N LEU A 77 15.52 -13.12 -1.96
CA LEU A 77 15.22 -12.05 -1.01
C LEU A 77 15.59 -10.67 -1.56
N GLU A 78 16.75 -10.56 -2.20
CA GLU A 78 17.21 -9.29 -2.80
C GLU A 78 16.28 -8.85 -3.93
N CYS A 79 15.85 -9.79 -4.78
CA CYS A 79 14.88 -9.54 -5.84
C CYS A 79 13.53 -9.08 -5.27
N TRP A 80 13.08 -9.67 -4.15
CA TRP A 80 11.83 -9.29 -3.48
C TRP A 80 11.90 -7.88 -2.89
N LEU A 81 12.95 -7.56 -2.13
CA LEU A 81 13.13 -6.23 -1.52
C LEU A 81 13.26 -5.15 -2.60
N LYS A 82 13.93 -5.44 -3.71
CA LYS A 82 14.04 -4.53 -4.85
C LYS A 82 12.68 -4.31 -5.52
N ALA A 83 11.91 -5.37 -5.74
CA ALA A 83 10.57 -5.28 -6.32
C ALA A 83 9.62 -4.44 -5.46
N GLU A 84 9.65 -4.65 -4.14
CA GLU A 84 8.86 -3.87 -3.19
C GLU A 84 9.21 -2.38 -3.27
N LYS A 85 10.50 -2.04 -3.28
CA LYS A 85 10.97 -0.66 -3.37
C LYS A 85 10.62 0.02 -4.70
N GLU A 86 10.57 -0.72 -5.81
CA GLU A 86 10.16 -0.19 -7.11
C GLU A 86 8.64 -0.01 -7.25
N LEU A 87 7.85 -0.66 -6.39
CA LEU A 87 6.38 -0.62 -6.43
C LEU A 87 5.75 0.31 -5.38
N MET A 88 6.54 0.82 -4.43
CA MET A 88 6.17 1.89 -3.50
C MET A 88 6.39 3.26 -4.13
#